data_AF-A0A8J2KSF5-F1
#
_entry.id   AF-A0A8J2KSF5-F1
#
_cell.length_a   1.000
_cell.length_b   1.000
_cell.length_c   1.000
_cell.angle_alpha   90.00
_cell.angle_beta   90.00
_cell.angle_gamma   90.00
#
_symmetry.space_group_name_H-M   'P 1'
#
loop_
_entity.id
_entity.type
_entity.pdbx_description
1 polymer ?
#
loop_
_entity_poly.entity_id
_entity_poly.type
_entity_poly.pdbx_seq_one_letter_code
_entity_poly.pdbx_strand_id
1 'polypeptide(L)'
;MEYYERKEKQVELQKKIQQSNMLNAARLRVLKAREDHVASLLEEAKRRLGDIVKDDNRYKKLLEVLMSQALLQILEANVIVRCRQADVPLVEDVLPACVQTVKEKTGKDVNIKIDPDNYLSPTAGGGVELLAQKGRIKISNTLETRLDMIARQMVPEIRTSLFGQNTNRRFTD
;
A
#
# COMPACT_ATOMS: atom_id res chain seq x y z
N MET A 1 49.40 -37.37 22.74
CA MET A 1 48.45 -37.61 21.63
C MET A 1 47.11 -36.91 21.86
N GLU A 2 46.49 -37.03 23.05
CA GLU A 2 45.19 -36.38 23.34
C GLU A 2 45.10 -34.86 23.13
N TYR A 3 46.18 -34.10 23.38
CA TYR A 3 46.19 -32.64 23.17
C TYR A 3 45.97 -32.26 21.69
N TYR A 4 46.59 -32.99 20.77
CA TYR A 4 46.47 -32.75 19.34
C TYR A 4 45.08 -33.14 18.82
N GLU A 5 44.53 -34.27 19.29
CA GLU A 5 43.14 -34.66 18.99
C GLU A 5 42.10 -33.63 19.46
N ARG A 6 42.28 -33.06 20.66
CA ARG A 6 41.38 -32.00 21.17
C ARG A 6 41.44 -30.75 20.29
N LYS A 7 42.64 -30.34 19.88
CA LYS A 7 42.81 -29.20 18.95
C LYS A 7 42.22 -29.48 17.58
N GLU A 8 42.40 -30.69 17.06
CA GLU A 8 41.83 -31.11 15.77
C GLU A 8 40.30 -31.06 15.79
N LYS A 9 39.67 -31.65 16.81
CA LYS A 9 38.20 -31.58 17.02
C LYS A 9 37.70 -30.14 17.16
N GLN A 10 38.46 -29.27 17.83
CA GLN A 10 38.10 -27.85 17.97
C GLN A 10 38.15 -27.11 16.62
N VAL A 11 39.18 -27.37 15.81
CA VAL A 11 39.33 -26.77 14.47
C VAL A 11 38.23 -27.29 13.54
N GLU A 12 37.90 -28.57 13.57
CA GLU A 12 36.78 -29.13 12.80
C GLU A 12 35.44 -28.51 13.19
N LEU A 13 35.18 -28.35 14.49
CA LEU A 13 33.97 -27.70 14.99
C LEU A 13 33.90 -26.24 14.52
N GLN A 14 35.00 -25.49 14.62
CA GLN A 14 35.06 -24.12 14.13
C GLN A 14 34.83 -24.03 12.62
N LYS A 15 35.41 -24.94 11.82
CA LYS A 15 35.14 -25.02 10.38
C LYS A 15 33.65 -25.26 10.10
N LYS A 16 33.01 -26.20 10.80
CA LYS A 16 31.57 -26.47 10.66
C LYS A 16 30.71 -25.25 11.03
N ILE A 17 31.04 -24.55 12.12
CA ILE A 17 30.35 -23.32 12.52
C ILE A 17 30.53 -22.22 11.47
N GLN A 18 31.75 -22.00 10.99
CA GLN A 18 32.04 -21.00 9.96
C GLN A 18 31.30 -21.31 8.66
N GLN A 19 31.31 -22.57 8.22
CA GLN A 19 30.58 -23.00 7.02
C GLN A 19 29.08 -22.77 7.17
N SER A 20 28.50 -23.13 8.32
CA SER A 20 27.08 -22.90 8.63
C SER A 20 26.73 -21.41 8.61
N ASN A 21 27.55 -20.57 9.26
CA ASN A 21 27.36 -19.12 9.29
C ASN A 21 27.46 -18.50 7.90
N MET A 22 28.41 -18.97 7.08
CA MET A 22 28.59 -18.50 5.70
C MET A 22 27.38 -18.85 4.83
N LEU A 23 26.85 -20.08 4.95
CA LEU A 23 25.65 -20.51 4.24
C LEU A 23 24.41 -19.70 4.67
N ASN A 24 24.24 -19.46 5.97
CA ASN A 24 23.14 -18.64 6.47
C ASN A 24 23.26 -17.19 5.98
N ALA A 25 24.45 -16.60 6.02
CA ALA A 25 24.70 -15.27 5.49
C ALA A 25 24.39 -15.18 3.98
N ALA A 26 24.79 -16.18 3.19
CA ALA A 26 24.45 -16.25 1.77
C ALA A 26 22.93 -16.35 1.55
N ARG A 27 22.23 -17.18 2.34
CA ARG A 27 20.77 -17.31 2.29
C ARG A 27 20.07 -15.98 2.60
N LEU A 28 20.48 -15.30 3.66
CA LEU A 28 19.90 -14.01 4.06
C LEU A 28 20.12 -12.94 2.99
N ARG A 29 21.29 -12.91 2.34
CA ARG A 29 21.54 -11.99 1.22
C ARG A 29 20.59 -12.22 0.05
N VAL A 30 20.34 -13.48 -0.31
CA VAL A 30 19.38 -13.80 -1.39
C VAL A 30 17.97 -13.38 -1.02
N LEU A 31 17.54 -13.65 0.23
CA LEU A 31 16.21 -13.23 0.71
C LEU A 31 16.06 -11.71 0.67
N LYS A 32 17.07 -10.99 1.15
CA LYS A 32 17.09 -9.53 1.10
C LYS A 32 17.01 -9.00 -0.34
N ALA A 33 17.82 -9.53 -1.25
CA ALA A 33 17.79 -9.11 -2.65
C ALA A 33 16.42 -9.34 -3.32
N ARG A 34 15.72 -10.43 -2.96
CA ARG A 34 14.35 -10.68 -3.44
C ARG A 34 13.35 -9.67 -2.89
N GLU A 35 13.46 -9.33 -1.61
CA GLU A 35 12.61 -8.33 -0.97
C GLU A 35 12.85 -6.92 -1.55
N ASP A 36 14.11 -6.53 -1.72
CA ASP A 36 14.52 -5.28 -2.35
C ASP A 36 13.97 -5.17 -3.78
N HIS A 37 13.97 -6.28 -4.54
CA HIS A 37 13.41 -6.28 -5.89
C HIS A 37 11.89 -6.06 -5.90
N VAL A 38 11.15 -6.72 -5.01
CA VAL A 38 9.70 -6.49 -4.87
C VAL A 38 9.42 -5.06 -4.44
N ALA A 39 10.20 -4.50 -3.50
CA ALA A 39 10.08 -3.11 -3.07
C ALA A 39 10.32 -2.14 -4.24
N SER A 40 11.33 -2.40 -5.08
CA SER A 40 11.60 -1.57 -6.26
C SER A 40 10.46 -1.56 -7.27
N LEU A 41 9.80 -2.71 -7.48
CA LEU A 41 8.63 -2.83 -8.36
C LEU A 41 7.42 -2.06 -7.83
N LEU A 42 7.18 -2.12 -6.52
CA LEU A 42 6.10 -1.34 -5.89
C LEU A 42 6.37 0.16 -5.99
N GLU A 43 7.62 0.57 -5.85
CA GLU A 43 8.01 1.98 -6.01
C GLU A 43 7.83 2.45 -7.47
N GLU A 44 8.15 1.60 -8.46
CA GLU A 44 7.86 1.90 -9.86
C GLU A 44 6.34 1.99 -10.12
N ALA A 45 5.54 1.10 -9.52
CA ALA A 45 4.09 1.16 -9.62
C ALA A 45 3.52 2.46 -9.03
N LYS A 46 4.07 2.97 -7.91
CA LYS A 46 3.72 4.29 -7.37
C LYS A 46 4.03 5.41 -8.34
N ARG A 47 5.20 5.38 -8.99
CA ARG A 47 5.57 6.38 -10.00
C ARG A 47 4.59 6.39 -11.17
N ARG A 48 4.21 5.22 -11.67
CA ARG A 48 3.21 5.08 -12.75
C ARG A 48 1.82 5.56 -12.34
N LEU A 49 1.42 5.37 -11.07
CA LEU A 49 0.17 5.95 -10.54
C LEU A 49 0.20 7.49 -10.60
N GLY A 50 1.37 8.10 -10.35
CA GLY A 50 1.55 9.54 -10.49
C GLY A 50 1.32 10.07 -11.91
N ASP A 51 1.52 9.25 -12.94
CA ASP A 51 1.22 9.65 -14.32
C ASP A 51 -0.28 9.73 -14.60
N ILE A 52 -1.12 8.96 -13.89
CA ILE A 52 -2.58 9.03 -14.03
C ILE A 52 -3.12 10.36 -13.49
N VAL A 53 -2.47 10.91 -12.47
CA VAL A 53 -2.83 12.21 -11.87
C VAL A 53 -2.60 13.36 -12.85
N LYS A 54 -1.73 13.20 -13.85
CA LYS A 54 -1.48 14.24 -14.87
C LYS A 54 -2.61 14.37 -15.89
N ASP A 55 -3.50 13.39 -15.99
CA ASP A 55 -4.66 13.41 -16.89
C ASP A 55 -5.93 13.78 -16.10
N ASP A 56 -6.28 15.07 -16.13
CA ASP A 56 -7.39 15.64 -15.36
C ASP A 56 -8.72 14.90 -15.58
N ASN A 57 -9.03 14.48 -16.81
CA ASN A 57 -10.29 13.80 -17.12
C ASN A 57 -10.34 12.40 -16.52
N ARG A 58 -9.23 11.66 -16.62
CA ARG A 58 -9.13 10.31 -16.07
C ARG A 58 -9.07 10.34 -14.55
N TYR A 59 -8.36 11.33 -14.00
CA TYR A 59 -8.23 11.56 -12.57
C TYR A 59 -9.54 12.01 -11.93
N LYS A 60 -10.30 12.90 -12.58
CA LYS A 60 -11.63 13.34 -12.11
C LYS A 60 -12.61 12.17 -11.95
N LYS A 61 -12.70 11.30 -12.96
CA LYS A 61 -13.53 10.08 -12.88
C LYS A 61 -13.07 9.14 -11.76
N LEU A 62 -11.75 9.02 -11.57
CA LEU A 62 -11.19 8.20 -10.50
C LEU A 62 -11.54 8.77 -9.12
N LEU A 63 -11.40 10.09 -8.93
CA LEU A 63 -11.75 10.79 -7.70
C LEU A 63 -13.23 10.61 -7.35
N GLU A 64 -14.13 10.69 -8.33
CA GLU A 64 -15.56 10.43 -8.14
C GLU A 64 -15.82 9.05 -7.55
N VAL A 65 -15.23 8.00 -8.13
CA VAL A 65 -15.36 6.63 -7.63
C VAL A 65 -14.74 6.48 -6.24
N LEU A 66 -13.56 7.08 -6.00
CA LEU A 66 -12.87 7.01 -4.70
C LEU A 66 -13.67 7.70 -3.59
N MET A 67 -14.24 8.86 -3.88
CA MET A 67 -15.08 9.60 -2.94
C MET A 67 -16.37 8.84 -2.64
N SER A 68 -17.09 8.40 -3.67
CA SER A 68 -18.31 7.61 -3.48
C SER A 68 -18.05 6.33 -2.69
N GLN A 69 -16.96 5.60 -2.98
CA GLN A 69 -16.59 4.40 -2.22
C GLN A 69 -16.40 4.72 -0.74
N ALA A 70 -15.62 5.76 -0.43
CA ALA A 70 -15.25 6.05 0.95
C ALA A 70 -16.42 6.69 1.74
N LEU A 71 -17.33 7.42 1.08
CA LEU A 71 -18.59 7.88 1.67
C LEU A 71 -19.54 6.70 1.98
N LEU A 72 -19.64 5.73 1.08
CA LEU A 72 -20.42 4.51 1.32
C LEU A 72 -19.83 3.62 2.42
N GLN A 73 -18.53 3.75 2.71
CA GLN A 73 -17.88 3.04 3.81
C GLN A 73 -18.07 3.75 5.15
N ILE A 74 -18.15 5.09 5.16
CA ILE A 74 -18.32 5.86 6.40
C ILE A 74 -19.78 5.92 6.87
N LEU A 75 -20.75 6.01 5.95
CA LEU A 75 -22.20 6.05 6.22
C LEU A 75 -22.66 7.07 7.27
N GLU A 76 -21.93 8.17 7.40
CA GLU A 76 -22.20 9.26 8.35
C GLU A 76 -22.77 10.49 7.66
N ALA A 77 -23.59 11.26 8.37
CA ALA A 77 -24.27 12.43 7.80
C ALA A 77 -23.35 13.67 7.67
N ASN A 78 -22.29 13.77 8.46
CA ASN A 78 -21.35 14.90 8.40
C ASN A 78 -19.93 14.37 8.18
N VAL A 79 -19.33 14.73 7.05
CA VAL A 79 -18.02 14.24 6.64
C VAL A 79 -17.13 15.41 6.23
N ILE A 80 -15.88 15.36 6.68
CA ILE A 80 -14.83 16.31 6.34
C ILE A 80 -13.88 15.62 5.36
N VAL A 81 -13.61 16.24 4.21
CA VAL A 81 -12.70 15.73 3.18
C VAL A 81 -11.39 16.49 3.26
N ARG A 82 -10.28 15.75 3.27
CA ARG A 82 -8.92 16.25 3.08
C ARG A 82 -8.40 15.76 1.74
N CYS A 83 -7.95 16.69 0.93
CA CYS A 83 -7.33 16.43 -0.36
C CYS A 83 -6.05 17.25 -0.46
N ARG A 84 -5.30 17.08 -1.56
CA ARG A 84 -4.16 17.94 -1.86
C ARG A 84 -4.68 19.31 -2.31
N GLN A 85 -3.93 20.37 -2.03
CA GLN A 85 -4.31 21.74 -2.42
C GLN A 85 -4.55 21.91 -3.94
N ALA A 86 -3.82 21.17 -4.78
CA ALA A 86 -4.01 21.18 -6.23
C ALA A 86 -5.33 20.52 -6.68
N ASP A 87 -5.87 19.59 -5.89
CA ASP A 87 -7.03 18.78 -6.26
C ASP A 87 -8.35 19.37 -5.74
N VAL A 88 -8.29 20.43 -4.92
CA VAL A 88 -9.47 21.14 -4.38
C VAL A 88 -10.50 21.49 -5.46
N PRO A 89 -10.16 22.15 -6.59
CA PRO A 89 -11.16 22.49 -7.60
C PRO A 89 -11.80 21.24 -8.24
N LEU A 90 -11.03 20.16 -8.42
CA LEU A 90 -11.55 18.90 -8.97
C LEU A 90 -12.49 18.22 -7.98
N VAL A 91 -12.15 18.24 -6.69
CA VAL A 91 -12.99 17.69 -5.63
C VAL A 91 -14.30 18.48 -5.53
N GLU A 92 -14.26 19.81 -5.55
CA GLU A 92 -15.46 20.66 -5.52
C GLU A 92 -16.43 20.37 -6.66
N ASP A 93 -15.90 20.14 -7.87
CA ASP A 93 -16.70 19.82 -9.05
C ASP A 93 -17.32 18.41 -9.00
N VAL A 94 -16.69 17.49 -8.27
CA VAL A 94 -17.13 16.09 -8.13
C VAL A 94 -18.07 15.88 -6.93
N LEU A 95 -18.03 16.74 -5.92
CA LEU A 95 -18.91 16.72 -4.74
C LEU A 95 -20.40 16.47 -5.07
N PRO A 96 -21.05 17.25 -5.98
CA PRO A 96 -22.48 17.08 -6.23
C PRO A 96 -22.84 15.70 -6.80
N ALA A 97 -22.01 15.16 -7.69
CA ALA A 97 -22.19 13.82 -8.27
C ALA A 97 -22.06 12.72 -7.20
N CYS A 98 -21.07 12.86 -6.29
CA CYS A 98 -20.90 11.92 -5.19
C CYS A 98 -22.07 11.92 -4.21
N VAL A 99 -22.61 13.10 -3.87
CA VAL A 99 -23.78 13.21 -2.98
C VAL A 99 -25.01 12.54 -3.59
N GLN A 100 -25.27 12.74 -4.88
CA GLN A 100 -26.36 12.05 -5.59
C GLN A 100 -26.18 10.54 -5.55
N THR A 101 -24.99 10.04 -5.88
CA THR A 101 -24.69 8.59 -5.89
C THR A 101 -24.87 7.95 -4.51
N VAL A 102 -24.48 8.65 -3.44
CA VAL A 102 -24.65 8.16 -2.06
C VAL A 102 -26.11 8.21 -1.65
N LYS A 103 -26.84 9.27 -2.01
CA LYS A 103 -28.28 9.39 -1.74
C LYS A 103 -29.08 8.28 -2.43
N GLU A 104 -28.76 7.96 -3.67
CA GLU A 104 -29.40 6.85 -4.41
C GLU A 104 -29.15 5.49 -3.75
N LYS A 105 -27.94 5.23 -3.27
CA LYS A 105 -27.56 3.93 -2.70
C LYS A 105 -27.95 3.75 -1.23
N THR A 106 -27.92 4.82 -0.45
CA THR A 106 -28.09 4.77 1.01
C THR A 106 -29.39 5.41 1.48
N GLY A 107 -30.03 6.26 0.67
CA GLY A 107 -31.25 6.99 1.03
C GLY A 107 -31.04 8.07 2.10
N LYS A 108 -29.79 8.39 2.45
CA LYS A 108 -29.42 9.39 3.47
C LYS A 108 -28.75 10.59 2.83
N ASP A 109 -29.09 11.78 3.32
CA ASP A 109 -28.39 13.01 2.95
C ASP A 109 -27.07 13.13 3.71
N VAL A 110 -25.99 13.43 2.98
CA VAL A 110 -24.63 13.58 3.53
C VAL A 110 -24.14 15.00 3.27
N ASN A 111 -23.73 15.67 4.34
CA ASN A 111 -23.09 16.98 4.30
C ASN A 111 -21.58 16.80 4.24
N ILE A 112 -20.98 17.20 3.13
CA ILE A 112 -19.56 17.07 2.87
C ILE A 112 -18.92 18.46 2.92
N LYS A 113 -17.87 18.63 3.72
CA LYS A 113 -17.09 19.86 3.82
C LYS A 113 -15.62 19.57 3.53
N ILE A 114 -14.95 20.40 2.76
CA ILE A 114 -13.50 20.31 2.57
C ILE A 114 -12.83 21.01 3.77
N ASP A 115 -11.78 20.41 4.34
CA ASP A 115 -10.96 21.00 5.41
C ASP A 115 -10.03 22.06 4.79
N PRO A 116 -10.22 23.37 5.05
CA PRO A 116 -9.42 24.42 4.43
C PRO A 116 -8.04 24.59 5.09
N ASP A 117 -7.83 24.03 6.28
CA ASP A 117 -6.64 24.24 7.10
C ASP A 117 -5.68 23.03 7.06
N ASN A 118 -6.18 21.83 6.75
CA ASN A 118 -5.38 20.60 6.70
C ASN A 118 -5.49 19.88 5.34
N TYR A 119 -4.53 20.15 4.46
CA TYR A 119 -4.37 19.45 3.19
C TYR A 119 -3.45 18.24 3.31
N LEU A 120 -3.58 17.31 2.36
CA LEU A 120 -2.60 16.24 2.16
C LEU A 120 -1.27 16.82 1.66
N SER A 121 -0.17 16.12 1.95
CA SER A 121 1.17 16.52 1.48
C SER A 121 1.16 16.78 -0.03
N PRO A 122 1.82 17.83 -0.54
CA PRO A 122 1.93 18.08 -1.97
C PRO A 122 2.70 16.98 -2.71
N THR A 123 3.47 16.15 -2.00
CA THR A 123 4.16 14.98 -2.56
C THR A 123 3.29 13.74 -2.66
N ALA A 124 2.10 13.73 -2.04
CA ALA A 124 1.20 12.60 -2.12
C ALA A 124 0.73 12.39 -3.55
N GLY A 125 0.72 11.14 -4.01
CA GLY A 125 0.25 10.74 -5.35
C GLY A 125 -1.25 10.96 -5.60
N GLY A 126 -1.94 11.76 -4.78
CA GLY A 126 -3.35 12.12 -4.92
C GLY A 126 -4.34 11.21 -4.17
N GLY A 127 -5.61 11.59 -4.29
CA GLY A 127 -6.75 10.91 -3.67
C GLY A 127 -7.29 11.69 -2.47
N VAL A 128 -8.13 11.03 -1.66
CA VAL A 128 -8.90 11.70 -0.61
C VAL A 128 -8.81 10.96 0.72
N GLU A 129 -8.80 11.73 1.80
CA GLU A 129 -9.06 11.21 3.14
C GLU A 129 -10.37 11.80 3.67
N LEU A 130 -11.22 10.96 4.25
CA LEU A 130 -12.46 11.41 4.87
C LEU A 130 -12.38 11.24 6.39
N LEU A 131 -12.88 12.23 7.11
CA LEU A 131 -13.01 12.22 8.55
C LEU A 131 -14.48 12.43 8.94
N ALA A 132 -14.97 11.62 9.88
CA ALA A 132 -16.29 11.79 10.49
C ALA A 132 -16.20 11.81 12.02
N GLN A 133 -17.31 12.16 12.66
CA GLN A 133 -17.45 12.26 14.12
C GLN A 133 -16.33 13.08 14.79
N LYS A 134 -16.06 14.29 14.30
CA LYS A 134 -15.00 15.19 14.79
C LYS A 134 -13.60 14.55 14.77
N GLY A 135 -13.33 13.71 13.77
CA GLY A 135 -12.02 13.09 13.55
C GLY A 135 -11.81 11.73 14.23
N ARG A 136 -12.83 11.14 14.86
CA ARG A 136 -12.73 9.77 15.42
C ARG A 136 -12.68 8.69 14.37
N ILE A 137 -13.41 8.88 13.27
CA ILE A 137 -13.44 7.93 12.15
C ILE A 137 -12.64 8.57 11.03
N LYS A 138 -11.59 7.89 10.56
CA LYS A 138 -10.75 8.32 9.45
C LYS A 138 -10.70 7.21 8.41
N ILE A 139 -11.01 7.54 7.16
CA ILE A 139 -10.88 6.66 6.00
C ILE A 139 -9.90 7.29 5.03
N SER A 140 -8.73 6.67 4.88
CA SER A 140 -7.72 7.08 3.90
C SER A 140 -7.92 6.31 2.60
N ASN A 141 -8.39 6.99 1.55
CA ASN A 141 -8.57 6.42 0.21
C ASN A 141 -7.65 7.12 -0.80
N THR A 142 -6.39 7.32 -0.41
CA THR A 142 -5.33 7.83 -1.28
C THR A 142 -4.82 6.71 -2.19
N LEU A 143 -4.26 7.08 -3.34
CA LEU A 143 -3.75 6.11 -4.31
C LEU A 143 -2.61 5.26 -3.72
N GLU A 144 -1.78 5.85 -2.86
CA GLU A 144 -0.69 5.18 -2.16
C GLU A 144 -1.21 4.14 -1.15
N THR A 145 -2.19 4.50 -0.31
CA THR A 145 -2.77 3.57 0.66
C THR A 145 -3.42 2.39 -0.04
N ARG A 146 -4.13 2.64 -1.15
CA ARG A 146 -4.73 1.56 -1.95
C ARG A 146 -3.68 0.65 -2.57
N LEU A 147 -2.61 1.20 -3.13
CA LEU A 147 -1.53 0.40 -3.69
C LEU A 147 -0.88 -0.45 -2.60
N ASP A 148 -0.63 0.10 -1.41
CA ASP A 148 -0.06 -0.67 -0.30
C ASP A 148 -0.99 -1.79 0.17
N MET A 149 -2.29 -1.52 0.28
CA MET A 149 -3.30 -2.54 0.63
C MET A 149 -3.33 -3.69 -0.38
N ILE A 150 -3.37 -3.37 -1.67
CA ILE A 150 -3.37 -4.38 -2.75
C ILE A 150 -2.03 -5.10 -2.77
N ALA A 151 -0.91 -4.38 -2.67
CA ALA A 151 0.43 -4.95 -2.69
C ALA A 151 0.56 -6.03 -1.61
N ARG A 152 0.12 -5.76 -0.37
CA ARG A 152 0.16 -6.73 0.75
C ARG A 152 -0.62 -8.02 0.44
N GLN A 153 -1.79 -7.90 -0.18
CA GLN A 153 -2.60 -9.05 -0.57
C GLN A 153 -1.99 -9.82 -1.75
N MET A 154 -1.39 -9.10 -2.69
CA MET A 154 -0.84 -9.66 -3.92
C MET A 154 0.62 -10.13 -3.80
N VAL A 155 1.33 -9.85 -2.70
CA VAL A 155 2.74 -10.28 -2.51
C VAL A 155 2.96 -11.76 -2.85
N PRO A 156 2.10 -12.71 -2.42
CA PRO A 156 2.30 -14.12 -2.75
C PRO A 156 2.29 -14.39 -4.26
N GLU A 157 1.38 -13.76 -4.99
CA GLU A 157 1.26 -13.90 -6.45
C GLU A 157 2.40 -13.19 -7.17
N ILE A 158 2.77 -11.98 -6.73
CA ILE A 158 3.91 -11.23 -7.26
C ILE A 158 5.20 -12.05 -7.11
N ARG A 159 5.43 -12.64 -5.92
CA ARG A 159 6.59 -13.50 -5.68
C ARG A 159 6.58 -14.75 -6.54
N THR A 160 5.41 -15.35 -6.73
CA THR A 160 5.25 -16.53 -7.57
C THR A 160 5.51 -16.22 -9.04
N SER A 161 5.07 -15.06 -9.52
CA SER A 161 5.29 -14.60 -10.89
C SER A 161 6.76 -14.24 -11.15
N LEU A 162 7.41 -13.55 -10.21
CA LEU A 162 8.81 -13.09 -10.36
C LEU A 162 9.83 -14.21 -10.14
N PHE A 163 9.62 -15.07 -9.15
CA PHE A 163 10.62 -16.05 -8.69
C PHE A 163 10.21 -17.51 -8.93
N GLY A 164 9.03 -17.74 -9.52
CA GLY A 164 8.47 -19.06 -9.78
C GLY A 164 7.71 -19.64 -8.58
N GLN A 165 6.92 -20.68 -8.88
CA GLN A 165 6.21 -21.46 -7.87
C GLN A 165 7.18 -22.32 -7.06
N ASN A 166 6.84 -22.54 -5.79
CA ASN A 166 7.58 -23.47 -4.96
C ASN A 166 7.31 -24.90 -5.43
N THR A 167 8.34 -25.57 -5.96
CA THR A 167 8.27 -26.96 -6.43
C THR A 167 7.85 -27.96 -5.35
N ASN A 168 8.04 -27.62 -4.08
CA ASN A 168 7.67 -28.46 -2.95
C ASN A 168 6.23 -28.24 -2.47
N ARG A 169 5.52 -27.23 -2.96
CA ARG A 169 4.12 -26.99 -2.61
C ARG A 169 3.23 -27.90 -3.46
N ARG A 170 2.60 -28.89 -2.82
CA ARG A 170 1.74 -29.89 -3.49
C ARG A 170 0.24 -29.54 -3.46
N PHE A 171 -0.18 -28.71 -2.51
CA PHE A 171 -1.59 -28.36 -2.31
C PHE A 171 -1.76 -26.83 -2.24
N THR A 172 -2.88 -26.35 -2.80
CA THR A 172 -3.26 -24.94 -2.84
C THR A 172 -4.53 -24.63 -2.05
N ASP A 173 -5.10 -25.65 -1.40
CA ASP A 173 -6.28 -25.57 -0.54
C ASP A 173 -5.98 -24.83 0.79
#